data_AF-A0A453QME5-F1
#
_entry.id   AF-A0A453QME5-F1
#
_cell.length_a   1.000
_cell.length_b   1.000
_cell.length_c   1.000
_cell.angle_alpha   90.00
_cell.angle_beta   90.00
_cell.angle_gamma   90.00
#
_symmetry.space_group_name_H-M   'P 1'
#
loop_
_entity.id
_entity.type
_entity.pdbx_description
1 polymer ?
#
loop_
_entity_poly.entity_id
_entity_poly.type
_entity_poly.pdbx_seq_one_letter_code
_entity_poly.pdbx_strand_id
1 'polypeptide(L)'
;LHFVQEYGAQVISTIPTVPYIFEYGDESKVQIENPAALSFNAGKRITACWEPTVIATIIIPSEYVGPVIMLCSERRGEQQEYTFIDANRALLKYRLPLREIIVDFYNELKSITSGYATFDYEDSEYVSFSI
;
A
#
# COMPACT_ATOMS: atom_id res chain seq x y z
N LEU A 1 18.48 29.39 -11.88
CA LEU A 1 19.48 29.50 -10.79
C LEU A 1 18.78 29.12 -9.50
N HIS A 2 19.35 28.12 -8.83
CA HIS A 2 18.94 27.55 -7.54
C HIS A 2 18.53 28.59 -6.50
N PHE A 3 17.62 28.23 -5.59
CA PHE A 3 17.92 28.25 -4.15
C PHE A 3 17.03 27.25 -3.41
N VAL A 4 17.69 26.21 -2.90
CA VAL A 4 17.21 25.31 -1.84
C VAL A 4 17.25 26.11 -0.55
N GLN A 5 16.22 25.99 0.29
CA GLN A 5 16.39 26.21 1.72
C GLN A 5 15.51 25.26 2.51
N GLU A 6 16.18 24.24 3.06
CA GLU A 6 15.65 23.37 4.07
C GLU A 6 15.40 24.12 5.38
N TYR A 7 14.29 23.79 6.04
CA TYR A 7 14.11 24.00 7.47
C TYR A 7 13.80 22.64 8.10
N GLY A 8 14.84 21.98 8.62
CA GLY A 8 14.93 21.70 10.06
C GLY A 8 13.83 20.87 10.73
N ALA A 9 13.03 20.09 10.02
CA ALA A 9 12.32 18.99 10.63
C ALA A 9 13.26 17.78 10.59
N GLN A 10 13.87 17.45 11.72
CA GLN A 10 14.31 16.08 11.94
C GLN A 10 13.02 15.25 11.92
N VAL A 11 12.58 14.86 10.73
CA VAL A 11 11.42 13.99 10.56
C VAL A 11 11.90 12.68 11.15
N ILE A 12 11.60 12.47 12.42
CA ILE A 12 11.52 11.12 12.98
C ILE A 12 10.35 10.52 12.19
N SER A 13 10.67 10.01 11.00
CA SER A 13 9.73 9.29 10.15
C SER A 13 9.53 7.96 10.84
N THR A 14 8.82 7.96 11.98
CA THR A 14 8.21 6.75 12.48
C THR A 14 7.32 6.29 11.35
N ILE A 15 7.65 5.13 10.78
CA ILE A 15 6.77 4.45 9.84
C ILE A 15 5.38 4.49 10.49
N PRO A 16 4.37 5.12 9.86
CA PRO A 16 3.04 5.18 10.43
C PRO A 16 2.63 3.74 10.73
N THR A 17 2.29 3.48 11.98
CA THR A 17 1.99 2.13 12.41
C THR A 17 0.68 1.73 11.76
N VAL A 18 0.74 0.79 10.83
CA VAL A 18 -0.42 0.30 10.10
C VAL A 18 -1.23 -0.58 11.06
N PRO A 19 -2.46 -0.21 11.47
CA PRO A 19 -3.26 -1.01 12.38
C PRO A 19 -3.73 -2.30 11.70
N TYR A 20 -3.46 -3.45 12.32
CA TYR A 20 -3.98 -4.75 11.88
C TYR A 20 -5.12 -5.19 12.79
N ILE A 21 -6.05 -6.01 12.30
CA ILE A 21 -7.07 -6.65 13.15
C ILE A 21 -6.80 -8.15 13.20
N PHE A 22 -6.64 -8.69 14.40
CA PHE A 22 -6.45 -10.11 14.62
C PHE A 22 -7.74 -10.74 15.10
N GLU A 23 -8.12 -11.83 14.46
CA GLU A 23 -9.25 -12.67 14.84
C GLU A 23 -8.75 -13.92 15.54
N TYR A 24 -9.39 -14.30 16.64
CA TYR A 24 -9.02 -15.45 17.46
C TYR A 24 -10.03 -16.59 17.30
N GLY A 25 -9.67 -17.78 17.80
CA GLY A 25 -10.52 -18.97 17.73
C GLY A 25 -11.88 -18.88 18.44
N ASP A 26 -12.09 -17.86 19.26
CA ASP A 26 -13.38 -17.51 19.88
C ASP A 26 -14.13 -16.40 19.10
N GLU A 27 -13.73 -16.13 17.86
CA GLU A 27 -14.26 -15.09 16.96
C GLU A 27 -14.05 -13.65 17.46
N SER A 28 -13.33 -13.47 18.58
CA SER A 28 -13.00 -12.13 19.07
C SER A 28 -12.02 -11.44 18.14
N LYS A 29 -12.22 -10.14 17.91
CA LYS A 29 -11.37 -9.29 17.06
C LYS A 29 -10.67 -8.22 17.90
N VAL A 30 -9.37 -8.04 17.68
CA VAL A 30 -8.57 -7.03 18.38
C VAL A 30 -7.77 -6.25 17.35
N GLN A 31 -7.95 -4.93 17.34
CA GLN A 31 -7.09 -4.02 16.59
C GLN A 31 -5.75 -3.86 17.31
N ILE A 32 -4.67 -4.07 16.57
CA ILE A 32 -3.29 -4.03 17.06
C ILE A 32 -2.50 -3.09 16.16
N GLU A 33 -2.09 -1.97 16.74
CA GLU A 33 -1.13 -1.06 16.11
C GLU A 33 0.29 -1.54 16.42
N ASN A 34 0.62 -1.72 17.69
CA ASN A 34 1.96 -2.16 18.09
C ASN A 34 2.06 -3.70 18.15
N PRO A 35 2.98 -4.34 17.40
CA PRO A 35 3.20 -5.79 17.48
C PRO A 35 3.45 -6.33 18.90
N ALA A 36 4.02 -5.52 19.80
CA ALA A 36 4.19 -5.89 21.20
C ALA A 36 2.86 -6.21 21.92
N ALA A 37 1.75 -5.65 21.45
CA ALA A 37 0.42 -5.90 22.02
C ALA A 37 -0.14 -7.30 21.68
N LEU A 38 0.45 -8.02 20.72
CA LEU A 38 0.10 -9.44 20.48
C LEU A 38 0.35 -10.31 21.71
N SER A 39 1.34 -9.95 22.53
CA SER A 39 1.72 -10.70 23.75
C SER A 39 0.60 -10.74 24.81
N PHE A 40 -0.34 -9.79 24.79
CA PHE A 40 -1.48 -9.77 25.72
C PHE A 40 -2.49 -10.91 25.47
N ASN A 41 -2.44 -11.58 24.31
CA ASN A 41 -3.32 -12.69 23.94
C ASN A 41 -2.55 -14.01 23.68
N ALA A 42 -1.37 -14.19 24.27
CA ALA A 42 -0.43 -15.30 24.01
C ALA A 42 -0.99 -16.74 24.19
N GLY A 43 -2.20 -16.90 24.74
CA GLY A 43 -2.88 -18.20 24.89
C GLY A 43 -3.99 -18.48 23.86
N LYS A 44 -4.36 -17.50 23.02
CA LYS A 44 -5.43 -17.66 22.01
C LYS A 44 -4.82 -17.92 20.64
N ARG A 45 -5.34 -18.94 19.94
CA ARG A 45 -4.98 -19.21 18.55
C ARG A 45 -5.57 -18.12 17.65
N ILE A 46 -4.72 -17.47 16.84
CA ILE A 46 -5.14 -16.55 15.79
C ILE A 46 -5.68 -17.38 14.62
N THR A 47 -6.84 -17.01 14.08
CA THR A 47 -7.52 -17.69 12.97
C THR A 47 -7.52 -16.86 11.69
N ALA A 48 -7.51 -15.53 11.81
CA ALA A 48 -7.38 -14.64 10.67
C ALA A 48 -6.66 -13.35 11.05
N CYS A 49 -6.06 -12.71 10.05
CA CYS A 49 -5.50 -11.39 10.15
C CYS A 49 -6.15 -10.50 9.08
N TRP A 50 -6.48 -9.28 9.46
CA TRP A 50 -7.02 -8.27 8.58
C TRP A 50 -6.02 -7.14 8.45
N GLU A 51 -5.68 -6.80 7.22
CA GLU A 51 -4.78 -5.70 6.92
C GLU A 51 -5.54 -4.56 6.24
N PRO A 52 -5.17 -3.29 6.50
CA PRO A 52 -5.76 -2.16 5.80
C PRO A 52 -5.24 -2.14 4.37
N THR A 53 -6.14 -1.84 3.45
CA THR A 53 -5.83 -1.69 2.03
C THR A 53 -6.19 -0.30 1.54
N VAL A 54 -5.65 0.07 0.40
CA VAL A 54 -5.96 1.31 -0.31
C VAL A 54 -6.40 0.99 -1.73
N ILE A 55 -7.18 1.89 -2.33
CA ILE A 55 -7.34 1.93 -3.78
C ILE A 55 -6.31 2.91 -4.33
N ALA A 56 -5.27 2.37 -4.96
CA ALA A 56 -4.28 3.14 -5.68
C ALA A 56 -4.79 3.46 -7.09
N THR A 57 -4.71 4.74 -7.48
CA THR A 57 -4.92 5.21 -8.84
C THR A 57 -3.59 5.60 -9.46
N ILE A 58 -3.24 4.96 -10.58
CA ILE A 58 -1.96 5.12 -11.26
C ILE A 58 -2.21 5.55 -12.69
N ILE A 59 -1.65 6.70 -13.10
CA ILE A 59 -1.72 7.18 -14.48
C ILE A 59 -0.31 7.23 -15.07
N ILE A 60 -0.13 6.56 -16.21
CA ILE A 60 1.18 6.34 -16.83
C ILE A 60 1.09 6.39 -18.36
N PRO A 61 2.19 6.70 -19.06
CA PRO A 61 2.29 6.41 -20.48
C PRO A 61 2.11 4.92 -20.78
N SER A 62 1.43 4.59 -21.88
CA SER A 62 1.04 3.21 -22.23
C SER A 62 2.22 2.25 -22.35
N GLU A 63 3.41 2.74 -22.69
CA GLU A 63 4.64 1.95 -22.80
C GLU A 63 5.11 1.36 -21.45
N TYR A 64 4.71 1.95 -20.33
CA TYR A 64 5.11 1.50 -18.99
C TYR A 64 4.07 0.59 -18.31
N VAL A 65 2.95 0.27 -18.97
CA VAL A 65 1.87 -0.53 -18.36
C VAL A 65 2.36 -1.89 -17.89
N GLY A 66 3.11 -2.63 -18.72
CA GLY A 66 3.63 -3.94 -18.35
C GLY A 66 4.48 -3.92 -17.07
N PRO A 67 5.55 -3.11 -17.01
CA PRO A 67 6.36 -2.93 -15.80
C PRO A 67 5.55 -2.54 -14.55
N VAL A 68 4.57 -1.65 -14.70
CA VAL A 68 3.76 -1.18 -13.56
C VAL A 68 2.78 -2.26 -13.06
N ILE A 69 2.19 -3.05 -13.96
CA ILE A 69 1.37 -4.21 -13.57
C ILE A 69 2.22 -5.22 -12.78
N MET A 70 3.46 -5.49 -13.21
CA MET A 70 4.36 -6.38 -12.48
C MET A 70 4.67 -5.84 -11.09
N LEU A 71 5.01 -4.56 -10.96
CA LEU A 71 5.23 -3.91 -9.66
C LEU A 71 4.00 -4.05 -8.75
N CYS A 72 2.79 -3.80 -9.26
CA CYS A 72 1.57 -3.93 -8.46
C CYS A 72 1.34 -5.38 -8.02
N SER A 73 1.61 -6.35 -8.90
CA SER A 73 1.49 -7.79 -8.59
C SER A 73 2.47 -8.24 -7.50
N GLU A 74 3.74 -7.82 -7.58
CA GLU A 74 4.76 -8.08 -6.56
C GLU A 74 4.37 -7.54 -5.18
N ARG A 75 3.56 -6.48 -5.17
CA ARG A 75 3.05 -5.79 -3.98
C ARG A 75 1.68 -6.32 -3.54
N ARG A 76 1.33 -7.54 -3.96
CA ARG A 76 0.06 -8.21 -3.64
C ARG A 76 -1.16 -7.42 -4.10
N GLY A 77 -1.01 -6.67 -5.19
CA GLY A 77 -2.05 -5.82 -5.75
C GLY A 77 -3.10 -6.59 -6.53
N GLU A 78 -4.36 -6.26 -6.29
CA GLU A 78 -5.50 -6.78 -7.03
C GLU A 78 -6.01 -5.72 -8.01
N GLN A 79 -5.93 -5.99 -9.31
CA GLN A 79 -6.38 -5.04 -10.33
C GLN A 79 -7.90 -4.84 -10.26
N GLN A 80 -8.33 -3.61 -10.03
CA GLN A 80 -9.73 -3.20 -9.97
C GLN A 80 -10.19 -2.60 -11.30
N GLU A 81 -9.33 -1.78 -11.93
CA GLU A 81 -9.64 -1.09 -13.18
C GLU A 81 -8.40 -0.99 -14.06
N TYR A 82 -8.59 -1.13 -15.37
CA TYR A 82 -7.60 -0.77 -16.38
C TYR A 82 -8.31 -0.15 -17.58
N THR A 83 -8.05 1.13 -17.81
CA THR A 83 -8.64 1.90 -18.91
C THR A 83 -7.57 2.74 -19.61
N PHE A 84 -7.73 2.95 -20.91
CA PHE A 84 -6.95 3.94 -21.65
C PHE A 84 -7.64 5.30 -21.51
N ILE A 85 -6.92 6.30 -21.00
CA ILE A 85 -7.40 7.69 -20.95
C ILE A 85 -7.40 8.27 -22.37
N ASP A 86 -6.33 7.97 -23.10
CA ASP A 86 -6.14 8.33 -24.51
C ASP A 86 -5.16 7.34 -25.16
N ALA A 87 -4.76 7.60 -26.41
CA ALA A 87 -3.86 6.71 -27.15
C ALA A 87 -2.49 6.49 -26.48
N ASN A 88 -2.04 7.42 -25.64
CA ASN A 88 -0.71 7.44 -25.08
C ASN A 88 -0.69 7.18 -23.57
N ARG A 89 -1.83 7.17 -22.88
CA ARG A 89 -1.90 7.05 -21.42
C ARG A 89 -2.92 6.02 -20.96
N ALA A 90 -2.53 5.28 -19.93
CA ALA A 90 -3.37 4.33 -19.21
C ALA A 90 -3.64 4.80 -17.78
N LEU A 91 -4.83 4.47 -17.28
CA LEU A 91 -5.21 4.53 -15.88
C LEU A 91 -5.35 3.10 -15.36
N LEU A 92 -4.68 2.83 -14.25
CA LEU A 92 -4.76 1.58 -13.51
C LEU A 92 -5.31 1.88 -12.12
N LYS A 93 -6.30 1.10 -11.67
CA LYS A 93 -6.67 1.06 -10.25
C LYS A 93 -6.35 -0.30 -9.67
N TYR A 94 -5.70 -0.27 -8.52
CA TYR A 94 -5.32 -1.47 -7.78
C TYR A 94 -5.72 -1.34 -6.33
N ARG A 95 -6.27 -2.42 -5.77
CA ARG A 95 -6.34 -2.57 -4.32
C ARG A 95 -4.99 -3.07 -3.85
N LEU A 96 -4.32 -2.33 -2.97
CA LEU A 96 -3.00 -2.66 -2.45
C LEU A 96 -3.00 -2.66 -0.92
N PRO A 97 -2.30 -3.59 -0.26
CA PRO A 97 -2.08 -3.50 1.19
C PRO A 97 -1.27 -2.24 1.53
N LEU A 98 -1.73 -1.47 2.52
CA LEU A 98 -1.10 -0.20 2.88
C LEU A 98 0.39 -0.38 3.23
N ARG A 99 0.74 -1.48 3.89
CA ARG A 99 2.12 -1.82 4.27
C ARG A 99 3.07 -1.91 3.06
N GLU A 100 2.58 -2.34 1.91
CA GLU A 100 3.41 -2.52 0.71
C GLU A 100 3.72 -1.18 0.03
N ILE A 101 2.89 -0.16 0.25
CA ILE A 101 3.05 1.15 -0.43
C ILE A 101 3.85 2.18 0.37
N ILE A 102 3.96 2.04 1.69
CA ILE A 102 4.56 3.05 2.60
C ILE A 102 6.09 3.13 2.58
N VAL A 103 6.81 2.08 2.17
CA VAL A 103 8.28 2.05 2.29
C VAL A 103 8.97 2.45 0.98
N ASP A 104 8.66 1.79 -0.14
CA ASP A 104 9.42 1.97 -1.39
C ASP A 104 8.59 2.04 -2.69
N PHE A 105 7.29 1.78 -2.64
CA PHE A 105 6.46 1.67 -3.83
C PHE A 105 6.51 2.91 -4.73
N TYR A 106 6.39 4.11 -4.14
CA TYR A 106 6.41 5.35 -4.90
C TYR A 106 7.75 5.59 -5.61
N ASN A 107 8.86 5.28 -4.95
CA ASN A 107 10.19 5.45 -5.50
C ASN A 107 10.44 4.46 -6.65
N GLU A 108 10.06 3.20 -6.48
CA GLU A 108 10.15 2.19 -7.53
C GLU A 108 9.27 2.53 -8.72
N LEU A 109 8.02 2.94 -8.48
CA LEU A 109 7.09 3.38 -9.52
C LEU A 109 7.66 4.55 -10.32
N LYS A 110 8.23 5.56 -9.66
CA LYS A 110 8.89 6.68 -10.33
C LYS A 110 10.10 6.22 -11.13
N SER A 111 10.91 5.30 -10.60
CA SER A 111 12.08 4.76 -11.29
C SER A 111 11.70 4.04 -12.59
N ILE A 112 10.78 3.07 -12.54
CA ILE A 112 10.38 2.28 -13.71
C ILE A 112 9.66 3.09 -14.79
N THR A 113 9.03 4.20 -14.40
CA THR A 113 8.31 5.11 -15.32
C THR A 113 9.12 6.34 -15.71
N SER A 114 10.42 6.40 -15.38
CA SER A 114 11.26 7.60 -15.64
C SER A 114 10.67 8.90 -15.08
N GLY A 115 9.89 8.80 -14.00
CA GLY A 115 9.22 9.91 -13.34
C GLY A 115 7.84 10.27 -13.89
N TYR A 116 7.40 9.66 -15.00
CA TYR A 116 6.14 10.01 -15.68
C TYR A 116 4.87 9.51 -14.99
N ALA A 117 4.97 8.58 -14.03
CA ALA A 117 3.81 8.14 -13.27
C ALA A 117 3.20 9.24 -12.41
N THR A 118 1.86 9.34 -12.44
CA THR A 118 1.06 9.97 -11.39
C THR A 118 0.50 8.88 -10.50
N PHE A 119 0.55 9.08 -9.19
CA PHE A 119 0.10 8.13 -8.19
C PHE A 119 -0.71 8.86 -7.12
N ASP A 120 -1.89 8.35 -6.85
CA ASP A 120 -2.77 8.78 -5.78
C ASP A 120 -3.37 7.54 -5.10
N TYR A 121 -3.80 7.64 -3.85
CA TYR A 121 -4.45 6.54 -3.17
C TYR A 121 -5.49 7.04 -2.16
N GLU A 122 -6.53 6.22 -1.95
CA GLU A 122 -7.56 6.43 -0.94
C GLU A 122 -7.71 5.19 -0.06
N ASP A 123 -8.08 5.40 1.20
CA ASP A 123 -8.34 4.30 2.14
C ASP A 123 -9.44 3.39 1.60
N SER A 124 -9.25 2.07 1.77
CA SER A 124 -10.22 1.05 1.37
C SER A 124 -10.54 0.12 2.54
N GLU A 125 -11.40 -0.86 2.27
CA GLU A 125 -11.79 -1.88 3.23
C GLU A 125 -10.59 -2.71 3.70
N TYR A 126 -10.67 -3.22 4.92
CA TYR A 126 -9.70 -4.18 5.41
C TYR A 126 -9.92 -5.52 4.71
N VAL A 127 -8.83 -6.17 4.32
CA VAL A 127 -8.88 -7.49 3.69
C VAL A 127 -8.37 -8.53 4.69
N SER A 128 -9.17 -9.57 4.90
CA SER A 128 -8.80 -10.71 5.73
C SER A 128 -8.01 -11.74 4.94
N PHE A 129 -7.01 -12.34 5.57
CA PHE A 129 -6.46 -13.62 5.16
C PHE A 129 -6.46 -14.59 6.35
N SER A 130 -6.86 -15.83 6.10
CA SER A 130 -6.84 -16.90 7.08
C SER A 130 -5.39 -17.35 7.35
N ILE A 131 -5.12 -17.73 8.62
CA ILE A 131 -3.83 -18.27 9.07
C ILE A 131 -3.93 -19.78 9.25
#